data_AF-A0A4Q2KLZ4-F1
#
_entry.id   AF-A0A4Q2KLZ4-F1
#
_cell.length_a   1.000
_cell.length_b   1.000
_cell.length_c   1.000
_cell.angle_alpha   90.00
_cell.angle_beta   90.00
_cell.angle_gamma   90.00
#
_symmetry.space_group_name_H-M   'P 1'
#
loop_
_entity.id
_entity.type
_entity.pdbx_description
1 polymer ?
#
loop_
_entity_poly.entity_id
_entity_poly.type
_entity_poly.pdbx_seq_one_letter_code
_entity_poly.pdbx_strand_id
1 'polypeptide(L)'
;MEFADILPYLGWIILAAFILGAAGILASVHTTRMKIKNGYPLEGMWGQSLKPSTDGQAAERIRLLTQENAELRAEIGSLKDRMSSVEKIVTDSGYHLTHEIDRLRQDKDKVQ
;
A
#
# COMPACT_ATOMS: atom_id res chain seq x y z
N MET A 1 49.42 44.68 -2.48
CA MET A 1 49.21 43.81 -1.30
C MET A 1 50.40 42.88 -1.26
N GLU A 2 51.43 43.25 -0.50
CA GLU A 2 52.58 42.34 -0.34
C GLU A 2 52.16 41.18 0.56
N PHE A 3 52.75 40.00 0.34
CA PHE A 3 52.49 38.83 1.18
C PHE A 3 52.79 39.08 2.67
N ALA A 4 53.64 40.05 2.97
CA ALA A 4 53.99 40.49 4.33
C ALA A 4 52.78 41.04 5.12
N ASP A 5 51.78 41.62 4.46
CA ASP A 5 50.60 42.20 5.12
C ASP A 5 49.61 41.13 5.62
N ILE A 6 49.70 39.90 5.10
CA ILE A 6 48.80 38.77 5.41
C ILE A 6 49.37 37.89 6.54
N LEU A 7 50.69 37.93 6.74
CA LEU A 7 51.41 37.19 7.80
C LEU A 7 50.83 37.35 9.22
N PRO A 8 50.46 38.56 9.70
CA PRO A 8 49.90 38.71 11.06
C PRO A 8 48.48 38.13 11.20
N TYR A 9 47.73 38.01 10.11
CA TYR A 9 46.36 37.48 10.10
C TYR A 9 46.29 35.98 9.78
N LEU A 10 47.42 35.38 9.40
CA LEU A 10 47.52 34.00 8.92
C LEU A 10 46.99 32.99 9.97
N GLY A 11 47.27 33.22 11.26
CA GLY A 11 46.73 32.39 12.34
C GLY A 11 45.20 32.47 12.47
N TRP A 12 44.63 33.67 12.33
CA TRP A 12 43.18 33.87 12.37
C TRP A 12 42.48 33.27 11.15
N ILE A 13 43.12 33.34 9.98
CA ILE A 13 42.61 32.75 8.74
C ILE A 13 42.58 31.22 8.84
N ILE A 14 43.63 30.61 9.39
CA ILE A 14 43.68 29.15 9.63
C ILE A 14 42.59 28.73 10.60
N LEU A 15 42.41 29.45 11.70
CA LEU A 15 41.38 29.16 12.69
C LEU A 15 39.96 29.28 12.09
N ALA A 16 39.71 30.34 11.32
CA ALA A 16 38.44 30.56 10.65
C ALA A 16 38.14 29.45 9.63
N ALA A 17 39.13 29.03 8.84
CA ALA A 17 39.00 27.93 7.90
C ALA A 17 38.65 26.61 8.62
N PHE A 18 39.28 26.35 9.77
CA PHE A 18 39.02 25.13 10.54
C PHE A 18 37.60 25.11 11.13
N ILE A 19 37.15 26.25 11.67
CA ILE A 19 35.78 26.40 12.22
C ILE A 19 34.73 26.23 11.12
N LEU A 20 34.94 26.85 9.95
CA LEU A 20 34.02 26.72 8.82
C LEU A 20 33.95 25.28 8.31
N GLY A 21 35.09 24.57 8.24
CA GLY A 21 35.14 23.16 7.88
C GLY A 21 34.37 22.28 8.86
N ALA A 22 34.61 22.47 10.16
CA ALA A 22 33.92 21.71 11.21
C ALA A 22 32.40 21.98 11.21
N ALA A 23 31.99 23.23 11.06
CA ALA A 23 30.57 23.61 10.98
C ALA A 23 29.87 22.99 9.76
N GLY A 24 30.54 22.95 8.60
CA GLY A 24 30.01 22.31 7.39
C GLY A 24 29.77 20.80 7.55
N ILE A 25 30.70 20.09 8.20
CA ILE A 25 30.55 18.65 8.48
C ILE A 25 29.40 18.40 9.45
N LEU A 26 29.31 19.18 10.53
CA LEU A 26 28.23 19.07 11.50
C LEU A 26 26.86 19.35 10.88
N ALA A 27 26.75 20.36 10.03
CA ALA A 27 25.52 20.67 9.30
C ALA A 27 25.13 19.53 8.34
N SER A 28 26.09 18.94 7.62
CA SER A 28 25.85 17.81 6.71
C SER A 28 25.36 16.56 7.45
N VAL A 29 25.97 16.23 8.58
CA VAL A 29 25.53 15.09 9.42
C VAL A 29 24.16 15.36 10.04
N HIS A 30 23.91 16.59 10.51
CA HIS A 30 22.65 16.97 11.12
C HIS A 30 21.49 16.91 10.10
N THR A 31 21.70 17.44 8.90
CA THR A 31 20.69 17.37 7.82
C THR A 31 20.44 15.93 7.37
N THR A 32 21.47 15.10 7.29
CA THR A 32 21.33 13.67 6.98
C THR A 32 20.52 12.94 8.06
N ARG A 33 20.79 13.23 9.35
CA ARG A 33 19.99 12.69 10.47
C ARG A 33 18.53 13.12 10.41
N MET A 34 18.24 14.38 10.05
CA MET A 34 16.86 14.85 9.89
C MET A 34 16.15 14.18 8.72
N LYS A 35 16.84 14.00 7.58
CA LYS A 35 16.29 13.27 6.42
C LYS A 35 15.93 11.82 6.76
N ILE A 36 16.81 11.14 7.50
CA ILE A 36 16.56 9.77 7.99
C ILE A 36 15.36 9.72 8.93
N LYS A 37 15.31 10.62 9.92
CA LYS A 37 14.19 10.68 10.89
C LYS A 37 12.85 10.99 10.21
N ASN A 38 12.86 11.82 9.17
CA ASN A 38 11.66 12.18 8.42
C ASN A 38 11.32 11.19 7.30
N GLY A 39 12.05 10.07 7.18
CA GLY A 39 11.72 8.99 6.26
C GLY A 39 12.00 9.29 4.78
N TYR A 40 12.83 10.30 4.48
CA TYR A 40 13.28 10.53 3.11
C TYR A 40 14.23 9.39 2.69
N PRO A 41 14.05 8.81 1.49
CA PRO A 41 14.98 7.80 1.00
C PRO A 41 16.38 8.42 0.91
N LEU A 42 17.35 7.75 1.52
CA LEU A 42 18.75 8.12 1.33
C LEU A 42 19.14 7.67 -0.07
N GLU A 43 19.35 8.63 -0.96
CA GLU A 43 19.91 8.38 -2.28
C GLU A 43 21.37 7.97 -2.10
N GLY A 44 21.72 6.74 -2.49
CA GLY A 44 23.12 6.35 -2.65
C GLY A 44 23.78 7.16 -3.78
N MET A 45 25.10 7.20 -3.82
CA MET A 45 25.90 7.91 -4.83
C MET A 45 25.65 7.45 -6.29
N TRP A 46 24.81 6.44 -6.49
CA TRP A 46 24.42 5.86 -7.79
C TRP A 46 22.89 5.73 -7.94
N GLY A 47 22.10 6.62 -7.31
CA GLY A 47 20.65 6.73 -7.57
C GLY A 47 19.80 5.56 -7.06
N GLN A 48 20.37 4.63 -6.30
CA GLN A 48 19.61 3.62 -5.58
C GLN A 48 19.06 4.25 -4.31
N SER A 49 17.74 4.35 -4.20
CA SER A 49 17.07 4.66 -2.95
C SER A 49 17.34 3.50 -1.99
N LEU A 50 18.29 3.67 -1.07
CA LEU A 50 18.39 2.77 0.07
C LEU A 50 17.18 3.09 0.94
N LYS A 51 16.06 2.43 0.65
CA LYS A 51 14.90 2.40 1.52
C LYS A 51 15.32 1.52 2.71
N PRO A 52 15.55 2.07 3.91
CA PRO A 52 15.94 1.25 5.04
C PRO A 52 14.79 0.29 5.33
N SER A 53 15.10 -1.00 5.33
CA SER A 53 14.21 -2.15 5.51
C SER A 53 13.07 -1.95 6.52
N THR A 54 11.94 -1.46 6.02
CA THR A 54 10.60 -1.73 6.57
C THR A 54 10.08 -3.11 6.15
N ASP A 55 10.92 -3.96 5.55
CA ASP A 55 10.54 -5.25 4.96
C ASP A 55 9.85 -6.20 5.94
N GLY A 56 10.21 -6.20 7.23
CA GLY A 56 9.56 -7.06 8.23
C GLY A 56 8.07 -6.72 8.43
N GLN A 57 7.78 -5.46 8.73
CA GLN A 57 6.39 -5.00 8.96
C GLN A 57 5.59 -4.93 7.65
N ALA A 58 6.25 -4.60 6.53
CA ALA A 58 5.60 -4.58 5.23
C ALA A 58 5.25 -6.00 4.76
N ALA A 59 6.15 -6.97 4.91
CA ALA A 59 5.89 -8.37 4.56
C ALA A 59 4.81 -8.99 5.46
N GLU A 60 4.80 -8.66 6.76
CA GLU A 60 3.75 -9.10 7.67
C GLU A 60 2.38 -8.52 7.29
N ARG A 61 2.30 -7.21 6.97
CA ARG A 61 1.07 -6.59 6.45
C ARG A 61 0.62 -7.21 5.13
N ILE A 62 1.54 -7.47 4.21
CA ILE A 62 1.23 -8.13 2.93
C ILE A 62 0.67 -9.54 3.18
N ARG A 63 1.26 -10.28 4.12
CA ARG A 63 0.77 -11.61 4.50
C ARG A 63 -0.63 -11.56 5.12
N LEU A 64 -0.88 -10.62 6.04
CA LEU A 64 -2.20 -10.42 6.65
C LEU A 64 -3.25 -10.03 5.60
N LEU A 65 -2.95 -9.05 4.75
CA LEU A 65 -3.84 -8.64 3.66
C LEU A 65 -4.09 -9.77 2.65
N THR A 66 -3.09 -10.62 2.37
CA THR A 66 -3.28 -11.77 1.49
C THR A 66 -4.21 -12.81 2.11
N GLN A 67 -4.14 -13.00 3.44
CA GLN A 67 -5.06 -13.88 4.17
C GLN A 67 -6.49 -13.32 4.16
N GLU A 68 -6.68 -12.03 4.45
CA GLU A 68 -7.99 -11.38 4.38
C GLU A 68 -8.60 -11.47 2.97
N ASN A 69 -7.79 -11.27 1.92
CA ASN A 69 -8.25 -11.43 0.55
C ASN A 69 -8.67 -12.87 0.22
N ALA A 70 -8.00 -13.88 0.79
CA ALA A 70 -8.38 -15.28 0.60
C ALA A 70 -9.71 -15.60 1.30
N GLU A 71 -9.91 -15.08 2.51
CA GLU A 71 -11.15 -15.23 3.28
C GLU A 71 -12.32 -14.53 2.58
N LEU A 72 -12.16 -13.28 2.16
CA LEU A 72 -13.19 -12.54 1.44
C LEU A 72 -13.59 -13.24 0.13
N ARG A 73 -12.63 -13.84 -0.58
CA ARG A 73 -12.93 -14.61 -1.80
C ARG A 73 -13.72 -15.88 -1.49
N ALA A 74 -13.44 -16.54 -0.37
CA ALA A 74 -14.21 -17.69 0.08
C ALA A 74 -15.64 -17.29 0.48
N GLU A 75 -15.80 -16.18 1.21
CA GLU A 75 -17.11 -15.65 1.59
C GLU A 75 -17.94 -15.29 0.35
N ILE A 76 -17.36 -14.55 -0.61
CA ILE A 76 -18.00 -14.21 -1.88
C ILE A 76 -18.37 -15.47 -2.67
N GLY A 77 -17.50 -16.49 -2.68
CA GLY A 77 -17.81 -17.79 -3.29
C GLY A 77 -19.05 -18.43 -2.69
N SER A 78 -19.13 -18.48 -1.35
CA SER A 78 -20.28 -19.05 -0.64
C SER A 78 -21.59 -18.30 -0.91
N LEU A 79 -21.52 -16.97 -1.01
CA LEU A 79 -22.67 -16.13 -1.35
C LEU A 79 -23.12 -16.37 -2.79
N LYS A 80 -22.18 -16.53 -3.72
CA LYS A 80 -22.47 -16.86 -5.12
C LYS A 80 -23.18 -18.21 -5.26
N ASP A 81 -22.74 -19.24 -4.54
CA ASP A 81 -23.36 -20.57 -4.56
C ASP A 81 -24.80 -20.54 -4.04
N ARG A 82 -25.04 -19.74 -2.99
CA ARG A 82 -26.39 -19.51 -2.46
C ARG A 82 -27.26 -18.74 -3.45
N MET A 83 -26.71 -17.71 -4.09
CA MET A 83 -27.43 -16.95 -5.13
C MET A 83 -27.83 -17.84 -6.30
N SER A 84 -26.93 -18.71 -6.77
CA SER A 84 -27.24 -19.72 -7.81
C SER A 84 -28.35 -20.68 -7.38
N SER A 85 -28.31 -21.13 -6.11
CA SER A 85 -29.38 -21.98 -5.56
C SER A 85 -30.73 -21.26 -5.52
N VAL A 86 -30.74 -19.97 -5.13
CA VAL A 86 -31.95 -19.14 -5.12
C VAL A 86 -32.48 -18.92 -6.55
N GLU A 87 -31.60 -18.61 -7.50
CA GLU A 87 -31.97 -18.45 -8.92
C GLU A 87 -32.65 -19.72 -9.45
N LYS A 88 -32.09 -20.89 -9.13
CA LYS A 88 -32.69 -22.18 -9.50
C LYS A 88 -34.08 -22.38 -8.89
N ILE A 89 -34.23 -22.13 -7.59
CA ILE A 89 -35.53 -22.29 -6.89
C ILE A 89 -36.58 -21.36 -7.50
N VAL A 90 -36.25 -20.08 -7.70
CA VAL A 90 -37.17 -19.08 -8.24
C VAL A 90 -37.58 -19.44 -9.67
N THR A 91 -36.62 -19.88 -10.49
CA THR A 91 -36.88 -20.28 -11.88
C THR A 91 -37.73 -21.56 -11.94
N ASP A 92 -37.32 -22.64 -11.27
CA ASP A 92 -38.03 -23.92 -11.28
C ASP A 92 -39.44 -23.79 -10.68
N SER A 93 -39.61 -23.01 -9.60
CA SER A 93 -40.91 -22.78 -8.96
C SER A 93 -41.88 -22.01 -9.87
N GLY A 94 -41.40 -21.01 -10.64
CA GLY A 94 -42.23 -20.27 -11.60
C GLY A 94 -42.77 -21.16 -12.72
N TYR A 95 -41.93 -22.05 -13.26
CA TYR A 95 -42.37 -23.02 -14.27
C TYR A 95 -43.35 -24.06 -13.69
N HIS A 96 -43.06 -24.62 -12.50
CA HIS A 96 -43.95 -25.59 -11.86
C HIS A 96 -45.35 -25.02 -11.59
N LEU A 97 -45.42 -23.81 -11.01
CA LEU A 97 -46.70 -23.14 -10.72
C LEU A 97 -47.49 -22.89 -12.01
N THR A 98 -46.84 -22.44 -13.08
CA THR A 98 -47.50 -22.20 -14.37
C THR A 98 -48.09 -23.49 -14.94
N HIS A 99 -47.33 -24.60 -14.90
CA HIS A 99 -47.82 -25.91 -15.36
C HIS A 99 -48.99 -26.43 -14.49
N GLU A 100 -48.95 -26.19 -13.18
CA GLU A 100 -50.02 -26.58 -12.27
C GLU A 100 -51.31 -25.77 -12.51
N ILE A 101 -51.18 -24.46 -12.76
CA ILE A 101 -52.30 -23.60 -13.16
C ILE A 101 -52.93 -24.07 -14.47
N ASP A 102 -52.12 -24.37 -15.49
CA ASP A 102 -52.62 -24.81 -16.79
C ASP A 102 -53.32 -26.17 -16.72
N ARG A 103 -52.82 -27.10 -15.89
CA ARG A 103 -53.53 -28.37 -15.61
C ARG A 103 -54.89 -28.13 -14.96
N LEU A 104 -54.95 -27.29 -13.93
CA LEU A 104 -56.22 -26.98 -13.25
C LEU A 104 -57.23 -26.30 -14.19
N ARG A 105 -56.76 -25.47 -15.14
CA ARG A 105 -57.60 -24.86 -16.18
C ARG A 105 -58.16 -25.92 -17.14
N GLN A 106 -57.32 -26.80 -17.65
CA GLN A 106 -57.74 -27.87 -18.57
C GLN A 106 -58.75 -28.83 -17.92
N ASP A 107 -58.55 -29.19 -16.65
CA ASP A 107 -59.49 -30.06 -15.94
C ASP A 107 -60.85 -29.39 -15.73
N LYS A 108 -60.88 -28.07 -15.45
CA LYS A 108 -62.14 -27.31 -15.34
C LYS A 108 -62.90 -27.26 -16.68
N ASP A 109 -62.19 -27.13 -17.79
CA ASP A 109 -62.80 -27.08 -19.13
C ASP A 109 -63.34 -28.45 -19.57
N LYS A 110 -62.81 -29.56 -19.06
CA LYS A 110 -63.32 -30.93 -19.32
C LYS A 110 -64.56 -31.32 -18.52
N VAL A 111 -64.90 -30.55 -17.48
CA VAL A 111 -66.02 -30.84 -16.56
C VAL A 111 -67.29 -30.07 -16.94
N GLN A 112 -67.21 -29.11 -17.87
CA GLN A 112 -68.35 -28.40 -18.48
C GLN A 112 -68.72 -29.01 -19.84
#